data_AF-K1PHL7-F1
#
_entry.id   AF-K1PHL7-F1
#
_cell.length_a   1.000
_cell.length_b   1.000
_cell.length_c   1.000
_cell.angle_alpha   90.00
_cell.angle_beta   90.00
_cell.angle_gamma   90.00
#
_symmetry.space_group_name_H-M   'P 1'
#
loop_
_entity.id
_entity.type
_entity.pdbx_description
1 polymer ?
#
loop_
_entity_poly.entity_id
_entity_poly.type
_entity_poly.pdbx_seq_one_letter_code
_entity_poly.pdbx_strand_id
1 'polypeptide(L)'
;MALPNKEISNLACIARVIVGPCTGILQDVLKNQITLSDLRKGFRYLLDEGYLITQYANNVYLLIYEFGANYSDFDITLLYFFLISICNIPVVKPESRRFPTSETDRSLSANIERIYLMHRKYRYFQDGSLKDSTFEKEWKRIFQTVKELEEYIGSDTAHQDTMKKIKNSSMDPDVEHVFIAKLGEEIK
;
A
#
# COMPACT_ATOMS: atom_id res chain seq x y z
N MET A 1 -11.61 6.82 31.58
CA MET A 1 -10.93 6.76 30.27
C MET A 1 -9.44 6.94 30.52
N ALA A 2 -8.63 5.92 30.25
CA ALA A 2 -7.18 6.10 30.22
C ALA A 2 -6.84 6.95 29.00
N LEU A 3 -5.94 7.93 29.15
CA LEU A 3 -5.41 8.68 28.01
C LEU A 3 -4.70 7.68 27.06
N PRO A 4 -4.89 7.79 25.73
CA PRO A 4 -4.17 6.94 24.80
C PRO A 4 -2.66 7.10 25.00
N ASN A 5 -1.94 5.98 25.02
CA ASN A 5 -0.49 6.02 25.00
C ASN A 5 -0.06 6.59 23.64
N LYS A 6 0.62 7.74 23.65
CA LYS A 6 1.08 8.44 22.45
C LYS A 6 1.78 7.52 21.44
N GLU A 7 2.57 6.56 21.91
CA GLU A 7 3.26 5.63 21.01
C GLU A 7 2.32 4.62 20.33
N ILE A 8 1.21 4.25 20.96
CA ILE A 8 0.15 3.45 20.34
C ILE A 8 -0.57 4.29 19.28
N SER A 9 -0.89 5.54 19.60
CA SER A 9 -1.48 6.50 18.66
C SER A 9 -0.58 6.73 17.44
N ASN A 10 0.75 6.78 17.62
CA ASN A 10 1.71 6.86 16.52
C ASN A 10 1.63 5.64 15.59
N LEU A 11 1.55 4.43 16.15
CA LEU A 11 1.41 3.19 15.37
C LEU A 11 0.07 3.18 14.62
N ALA A 12 -1.02 3.54 15.28
CA ALA A 12 -2.34 3.65 14.67
C ALA A 12 -2.38 4.71 13.55
N CYS A 13 -1.67 5.83 13.73
CA CYS A 13 -1.52 6.85 12.70
C CYS A 13 -0.85 6.30 11.44
N ILE A 14 0.26 5.57 11.59
CA ILE A 14 0.92 4.89 10.45
C ILE A 14 -0.01 3.86 9.81
N ALA A 15 -0.72 3.07 10.62
CA ALA A 15 -1.66 2.06 10.12
C ALA A 15 -2.76 2.69 9.24
N ARG A 16 -3.34 3.81 9.67
CA ARG A 16 -4.34 4.57 8.89
C ARG A 16 -3.79 5.09 7.59
N VAL A 17 -2.55 5.58 7.60
CA VAL A 17 -1.89 6.08 6.38
C VAL A 17 -1.69 4.94 5.39
N ILE A 18 -1.24 3.77 5.85
CA ILE A 18 -1.02 2.59 5.01
C ILE A 18 -2.35 2.12 4.39
N VAL A 19 -3.36 1.87 5.23
CA VAL A 19 -4.68 1.34 4.80
C VAL A 19 -5.47 2.36 3.97
N GLY A 20 -5.27 3.65 4.19
CA GLY A 20 -5.93 4.72 3.45
C GLY A 20 -5.04 5.30 2.34
N PRO A 21 -4.42 6.48 2.55
CA PRO A 21 -3.64 7.20 1.54
C PRO A 21 -2.66 6.35 0.72
N CYS A 22 -1.89 5.45 1.34
CA CYS A 22 -0.94 4.63 0.59
C CYS A 22 -1.61 3.58 -0.30
N THR A 23 -2.71 2.99 0.16
CA THR A 23 -3.51 2.09 -0.67
C THR A 23 -4.15 2.87 -1.80
N GLY A 24 -4.81 3.99 -1.48
CA GLY A 24 -5.50 4.85 -2.45
C GLY A 24 -4.57 5.38 -3.56
N ILE A 25 -3.37 5.87 -3.22
CA ILE A 25 -2.44 6.35 -4.25
C ILE A 25 -1.97 5.24 -5.19
N LEU A 26 -1.78 4.00 -4.71
CA LEU A 26 -1.47 2.87 -5.58
C LEU A 26 -2.65 2.48 -6.47
N GLN A 27 -3.89 2.60 -5.98
CA GLN A 27 -5.10 2.40 -6.78
C GLN A 27 -5.19 3.43 -7.92
N ASP A 28 -4.89 4.70 -7.61
CA ASP A 28 -4.88 5.78 -8.61
C ASP A 28 -3.74 5.60 -9.63
N VAL A 29 -2.54 5.21 -9.18
CA VAL A 29 -1.43 4.87 -10.07
C VAL A 29 -1.83 3.74 -11.01
N LEU A 30 -2.41 2.65 -10.50
CA LEU A 30 -2.85 1.53 -11.35
C LEU A 30 -3.92 1.96 -12.35
N LYS A 31 -4.90 2.74 -11.92
CA LYS A 31 -5.94 3.31 -12.79
C LYS A 31 -5.34 4.20 -13.89
N ASN A 32 -4.27 4.92 -13.61
CA ASN A 32 -3.54 5.72 -14.58
C ASN A 32 -2.71 4.87 -15.57
N GLN A 33 -2.30 3.65 -15.19
CA GLN A 33 -1.52 2.76 -16.06
C GLN A 33 -2.36 1.93 -17.02
N ILE A 34 -3.51 1.42 -16.57
CA ILE A 34 -4.23 0.36 -17.28
C ILE A 34 -5.73 0.44 -17.05
N THR A 35 -6.52 0.13 -18.08
CA THR A 35 -7.98 0.00 -17.96
C THR A 35 -8.34 -1.29 -17.21
N LEU A 36 -9.52 -1.34 -16.55
CA LEU A 36 -9.98 -2.59 -15.91
C LEU A 36 -10.13 -3.74 -16.91
N SER A 37 -10.51 -3.43 -18.16
CA SER A 37 -10.64 -4.43 -19.23
C SER A 37 -9.28 -5.04 -19.57
N ASP A 38 -8.24 -4.22 -19.72
CA ASP A 38 -6.91 -4.71 -20.07
C ASP A 38 -6.22 -5.36 -18.87
N LEU A 39 -6.50 -4.90 -17.64
CA LEU A 39 -6.08 -5.58 -16.42
C LEU A 39 -6.66 -7.00 -16.35
N ARG A 40 -7.97 -7.15 -16.64
CA ARG A 40 -8.63 -8.47 -16.71
C ARG A 40 -8.00 -9.36 -17.78
N LYS A 41 -7.63 -8.83 -18.94
CA LYS A 41 -6.92 -9.61 -19.98
C LYS A 41 -5.51 -10.01 -19.54
N GLY A 42 -4.76 -9.09 -18.94
CA GLY A 42 -3.42 -9.35 -18.42
C GLY A 42 -3.44 -10.41 -17.32
N PHE A 43 -4.39 -10.35 -16.40
CA PHE A 43 -4.54 -11.35 -15.36
C PHE A 43 -4.94 -12.72 -15.93
N ARG A 44 -5.85 -12.77 -16.92
CA ARG A 44 -6.19 -14.00 -17.66
C ARG A 44 -4.94 -14.64 -18.26
N TYR A 45 -4.12 -13.85 -18.95
CA TYR A 45 -2.87 -14.32 -19.54
C TYR A 45 -1.92 -14.92 -18.48
N LEU A 46 -1.76 -14.28 -17.32
CA LEU A 46 -0.93 -14.81 -16.24
C LEU A 46 -1.43 -16.15 -15.67
N LEU A 47 -2.76 -16.35 -15.64
CA LEU A 47 -3.36 -17.64 -15.27
C LEU A 47 -3.07 -18.72 -16.31
N ASP A 48 -3.29 -18.40 -17.58
CA ASP A 48 -3.16 -19.35 -18.69
C ASP A 48 -1.71 -19.84 -18.85
N GLU A 49 -0.74 -18.96 -18.60
CA GLU A 49 0.70 -19.27 -18.62
C GLU A 49 1.21 -19.94 -17.33
N GLY A 50 0.36 -20.10 -16.30
CA GLY A 50 0.73 -20.77 -15.05
C GLY A 50 1.71 -19.99 -14.16
N TYR A 51 1.80 -18.67 -14.30
CA TYR A 51 2.71 -17.83 -13.49
C TYR A 51 2.25 -17.60 -12.05
N LEU A 52 1.06 -18.07 -11.67
CA LEU A 52 0.43 -17.81 -10.37
C LEU A 52 0.25 -19.08 -9.52
N ILE A 53 0.43 -18.94 -8.20
CA ILE A 53 0.12 -20.01 -7.23
C ILE A 53 -1.40 -20.20 -7.17
N THR A 54 -1.85 -21.44 -7.26
CA THR A 54 -3.26 -21.82 -7.45
C THR A 54 -4.23 -21.26 -6.40
N GLN A 55 -3.86 -21.27 -5.11
CA GLN A 55 -4.77 -20.77 -4.07
C GLN A 55 -5.00 -19.26 -4.15
N TYR A 56 -3.92 -18.47 -4.23
CA TYR A 56 -3.99 -17.02 -4.37
C TYR A 56 -4.65 -16.63 -5.71
N ALA A 57 -4.34 -17.36 -6.79
CA ALA A 57 -4.96 -17.19 -8.09
C ALA A 57 -6.49 -17.33 -8.05
N ASN A 58 -7.00 -18.32 -7.31
CA ASN A 58 -8.45 -18.56 -7.22
C ASN A 58 -9.18 -17.40 -6.55
N ASN A 59 -8.65 -16.85 -5.46
CA ASN A 59 -9.30 -15.77 -4.73
C ASN A 59 -9.29 -14.47 -5.54
N VAL A 60 -8.17 -14.19 -6.23
CA VAL A 60 -8.10 -13.05 -7.16
C VAL A 60 -9.01 -13.27 -8.38
N TYR A 61 -9.14 -14.50 -8.89
CA TYR A 61 -10.07 -14.84 -9.96
C TYR A 61 -11.52 -14.56 -9.56
N LEU A 62 -11.96 -15.03 -8.38
CA LEU A 62 -13.31 -14.76 -7.87
C LEU A 62 -13.55 -13.25 -7.72
N LEU A 63 -12.58 -12.53 -7.15
CA LEU A 63 -12.66 -11.08 -6.99
C LEU A 63 -12.85 -10.35 -8.33
N ILE A 64 -12.04 -10.69 -9.33
CA ILE A 64 -12.04 -9.99 -10.62
C ILE A 64 -13.26 -10.34 -11.49
N TYR A 65 -13.59 -11.62 -11.61
CA TYR A 65 -14.54 -12.10 -12.61
C TYR A 65 -15.92 -12.42 -12.04
N GLU A 66 -16.02 -12.92 -10.81
CA GLU A 66 -17.31 -13.27 -10.19
C GLU A 66 -17.91 -12.06 -9.45
N PHE A 67 -17.09 -11.34 -8.67
CA PHE A 67 -17.54 -10.18 -7.90
C PHE A 67 -17.43 -8.86 -8.66
N GLY A 68 -16.76 -8.84 -9.81
CA GLY A 68 -16.67 -7.67 -10.68
C GLY A 68 -15.90 -6.51 -10.05
N ALA A 69 -14.82 -6.80 -9.32
CA ALA A 69 -14.03 -5.80 -8.60
C ALA A 69 -13.55 -4.62 -9.47
N ASN A 70 -13.45 -3.47 -8.80
CA ASN A 70 -12.87 -2.22 -9.26
C ASN A 70 -11.51 -1.97 -8.58
N TYR A 71 -10.81 -0.92 -9.00
CA TYR A 71 -9.52 -0.54 -8.41
C TYR A 71 -9.58 -0.35 -6.88
N SER A 72 -10.70 0.16 -6.36
CA SER A 72 -10.91 0.39 -4.93
C SER A 72 -10.92 -0.87 -4.07
N ASP A 73 -11.12 -2.04 -4.70
CA ASP A 73 -11.25 -3.33 -4.02
C ASP A 73 -9.90 -4.04 -3.86
N PHE A 74 -8.83 -3.48 -4.43
CA PHE A 74 -7.51 -4.09 -4.40
C PHE A 74 -6.70 -3.58 -3.20
N ASP A 75 -6.15 -4.51 -2.43
CA ASP A 75 -5.20 -4.23 -1.35
C ASP A 75 -3.79 -3.92 -1.89
N ILE A 76 -2.88 -3.47 -1.02
CA ILE A 76 -1.51 -3.08 -1.42
C ILE A 76 -0.75 -4.23 -2.08
N THR A 77 -0.94 -5.46 -1.61
CA THR A 77 -0.22 -6.63 -2.13
C THR A 77 -0.69 -6.95 -3.54
N LEU A 78 -1.99 -6.90 -3.79
CA LEU A 78 -2.57 -7.10 -5.11
C LEU A 78 -2.24 -5.94 -6.07
N LEU A 79 -2.30 -4.70 -5.58
CA LEU A 79 -1.90 -3.51 -6.35
C LEU A 79 -0.44 -3.59 -6.78
N TYR A 80 0.47 -3.93 -5.86
CA TYR A 80 1.88 -4.13 -6.17
C TYR A 80 2.04 -5.22 -7.24
N PHE A 81 1.38 -6.37 -7.07
CA PHE A 81 1.42 -7.45 -8.06
C PHE A 81 0.98 -6.99 -9.47
N PHE A 82 -0.16 -6.32 -9.60
CA PHE A 82 -0.64 -5.86 -10.91
C PHE A 82 0.29 -4.82 -11.55
N LEU A 83 0.78 -3.86 -10.77
CA LEU A 83 1.69 -2.84 -11.26
C LEU A 83 2.99 -3.44 -11.82
N ILE A 84 3.51 -4.49 -11.17
CA ILE A 84 4.75 -5.13 -11.61
C ILE A 84 4.52 -6.14 -12.74
N SER A 85 3.55 -7.03 -12.57
CA SER A 85 3.37 -8.19 -13.46
C SER A 85 2.53 -7.89 -14.69
N ILE A 86 1.62 -6.91 -14.64
CA ILE A 86 0.72 -6.59 -15.75
C ILE A 86 1.13 -5.26 -16.41
N CYS A 87 1.38 -4.22 -15.61
CA CYS A 87 1.82 -2.92 -16.15
C CYS A 87 3.31 -2.90 -16.52
N ASN A 88 4.05 -3.99 -16.29
CA ASN A 88 5.48 -4.13 -16.58
C ASN A 88 6.33 -3.00 -15.98
N ILE A 89 5.94 -2.46 -14.83
CA ILE A 89 6.75 -1.47 -14.13
C ILE A 89 8.03 -2.16 -13.65
N PRO A 90 9.22 -1.73 -14.10
CA PRO A 90 10.46 -2.38 -13.76
C PRO A 90 10.80 -2.11 -12.30
N VAL A 91 10.51 -3.07 -11.42
CA VAL A 91 11.12 -3.13 -10.09
C VAL A 91 12.44 -3.89 -10.16
N VAL A 92 13.36 -3.49 -9.28
CA VAL A 92 14.64 -4.17 -9.12
C VAL A 92 14.37 -5.64 -8.78
N LYS A 93 14.98 -6.57 -9.54
CA LYS A 93 14.64 -8.00 -9.48
C LYS A 93 14.74 -8.56 -8.05
N PRO A 94 13.97 -9.63 -7.72
CA PRO A 94 14.03 -10.31 -6.43
C PRO A 94 15.43 -10.68 -5.95
N GLU A 95 16.34 -10.96 -6.89
CA GLU A 95 17.72 -11.39 -6.69
C GLU A 95 18.61 -10.27 -6.10
N SER A 96 18.22 -9.01 -6.28
CA SER A 96 18.86 -7.82 -5.71
C SER A 96 18.17 -7.26 -4.46
N ARG A 97 17.15 -7.93 -3.90
CA ARG A 97 16.48 -7.57 -2.62
C ARG A 97 17.42 -7.50 -1.41
N ARG A 98 18.72 -7.77 -1.58
CA ARG A 98 19.76 -7.50 -0.59
C ARG A 98 20.02 -6.02 -0.37
N PHE A 99 19.66 -5.15 -1.31
CA PHE A 99 19.82 -3.71 -1.15
C PHE A 99 18.45 -3.06 -0.96
N PRO A 100 18.23 -2.30 0.13
CA PRO A 100 17.02 -1.51 0.28
C PRO A 100 16.90 -0.56 -0.90
N THR A 101 15.67 -0.30 -1.36
CA THR A 101 15.40 0.75 -2.34
C THR A 101 16.11 2.02 -1.90
N SER A 102 17.04 2.54 -2.72
CA SER A 102 17.88 3.69 -2.35
C SER A 102 17.01 4.84 -1.86
N GLU A 103 17.28 5.45 -0.70
CA GLU A 103 16.45 6.56 -0.19
C GLU A 103 16.39 7.80 -1.10
N THR A 104 17.29 7.87 -2.09
CA THR A 104 17.38 8.96 -3.07
C THR A 104 16.72 8.66 -4.40
N ASP A 105 16.32 7.42 -4.67
CA ASP A 105 15.70 7.03 -5.94
C ASP A 105 14.24 7.51 -6.01
N ARG A 106 13.95 8.52 -6.83
CA ARG A 106 12.62 9.12 -6.92
C ARG A 106 11.75 8.51 -8.02
N SER A 107 12.15 7.37 -8.59
CA SER A 107 11.42 6.71 -9.67
C SER A 107 10.07 6.15 -9.21
N LEU A 108 9.15 6.00 -10.18
CA LEU A 108 7.84 5.38 -9.95
C LEU A 108 7.97 3.99 -9.31
N SER A 109 8.86 3.14 -9.84
CA SER A 109 9.06 1.78 -9.34
C SER A 109 9.61 1.77 -7.92
N ALA A 110 10.57 2.63 -7.61
CA ALA A 110 11.12 2.78 -6.26
C ALA A 110 10.04 3.22 -5.26
N ASN A 111 9.15 4.15 -5.64
CA ASN A 111 8.07 4.60 -4.78
C ASN A 111 6.99 3.55 -4.54
N ILE A 112 6.60 2.82 -5.58
CA ILE A 112 5.68 1.67 -5.46
C ILE A 112 6.28 0.61 -4.51
N GLU A 113 7.56 0.29 -4.68
CA GLU A 113 8.26 -0.68 -3.83
C GLU A 113 8.35 -0.21 -2.37
N ARG A 114 8.62 1.08 -2.11
CA ARG A 114 8.64 1.63 -0.75
C ARG A 114 7.32 1.45 -0.03
N ILE A 115 6.19 1.71 -0.68
CA ILE A 115 4.87 1.49 -0.07
C ILE A 115 4.67 0.01 0.25
N TYR A 116 4.99 -0.89 -0.67
CA TYR A 116 4.87 -2.32 -0.45
C TYR A 116 5.75 -2.83 0.71
N LEU A 117 7.03 -2.43 0.75
CA LEU A 117 7.96 -2.80 1.82
C LEU A 117 7.52 -2.25 3.18
N MET A 118 6.98 -1.03 3.21
CA MET A 118 6.41 -0.46 4.42
C MET A 118 5.18 -1.24 4.89
N HIS A 119 4.22 -1.51 3.99
CA HIS A 119 3.04 -2.31 4.31
C HIS A 119 3.47 -3.64 4.92
N ARG A 120 4.42 -4.33 4.30
CA ARG A 120 4.98 -5.58 4.81
C ARG A 120 5.66 -5.43 6.16
N LYS A 121 6.45 -4.37 6.38
CA LYS A 121 7.09 -4.09 7.67
C LYS A 121 6.06 -3.95 8.79
N TYR A 122 5.01 -3.16 8.56
CA TYR A 122 4.00 -2.87 9.58
C TYR A 122 3.00 -4.00 9.78
N ARG A 123 2.74 -4.80 8.74
CA ARG A 123 1.95 -6.04 8.84
C ARG A 123 2.52 -7.05 9.83
N TYR A 124 3.84 -7.23 9.83
CA TYR A 124 4.53 -8.17 10.72
C TYR A 124 5.15 -7.47 11.94
N PHE A 125 4.74 -6.24 12.22
CA PHE A 125 5.28 -5.46 13.33
C PHE A 125 4.75 -6.04 14.64
N GLN A 126 5.66 -6.56 15.47
CA GLN A 126 5.31 -7.23 16.73
C GLN A 126 5.23 -6.25 17.91
N ASP A 127 5.88 -5.09 17.79
CA ASP A 127 5.82 -4.07 18.83
C ASP A 127 4.43 -3.40 18.79
N GLY A 128 3.71 -3.42 19.91
CA GLY A 128 2.38 -2.80 20.01
C GLY A 128 2.38 -1.27 20.03
N SER A 129 3.54 -0.63 19.93
CA SER A 129 3.71 0.83 19.98
C SER A 129 4.87 1.31 19.12
N LEU A 130 4.83 2.58 18.72
CA LEU A 130 5.84 3.22 17.88
C LEU A 130 6.39 4.49 18.54
N LYS A 131 7.69 4.47 18.86
CA LYS A 131 8.39 5.63 19.43
C LYS A 131 8.28 6.87 18.54
N ASP A 132 8.15 8.04 19.15
CA ASP A 132 8.02 9.34 18.46
C ASP A 132 9.12 9.56 17.40
N SER A 133 10.38 9.25 17.73
CA SER A 133 11.50 9.46 16.81
C SER A 133 11.45 8.54 15.59
N THR A 134 10.93 7.33 15.75
CA THR A 134 10.69 6.40 14.64
C THR A 134 9.49 6.86 13.84
N PHE A 135 8.39 7.23 14.50
CA PHE A 135 7.19 7.76 13.86
C PHE A 135 7.50 8.96 12.96
N GLU A 136 8.24 9.96 13.43
CA GLU A 136 8.54 11.15 12.62
C GLU A 136 9.42 10.85 11.39
N LYS A 137 10.32 9.87 11.49
CA LYS A 137 11.13 9.43 10.34
C LYS A 137 10.28 8.72 9.30
N GLU A 138 9.44 7.79 9.74
CA GLU A 138 8.55 7.03 8.87
C GLU A 138 7.53 7.96 8.23
N TRP A 139 6.90 8.83 9.01
CA TRP A 139 5.97 9.86 8.52
C TRP A 139 6.56 10.65 7.34
N LYS A 140 7.76 11.21 7.50
CA LYS A 140 8.41 12.02 6.46
C LYS A 140 8.68 11.21 5.20
N ARG A 141 9.12 9.96 5.34
CA ARG A 141 9.39 9.05 4.22
C ARG A 141 8.10 8.76 3.45
N ILE A 142 7.04 8.41 4.16
CA ILE A 142 5.74 8.07 3.56
C ILE A 142 5.16 9.27 2.86
N PHE A 143 5.15 10.42 3.53
CA PHE A 143 4.59 11.65 2.98
C PHE A 143 5.30 12.04 1.68
N GLN A 144 6.63 11.92 1.65
CA GLN A 144 7.42 12.21 0.46
C GLN A 144 7.16 11.21 -0.67
N THR A 145 7.04 9.91 -0.37
CA THR A 145 6.68 8.89 -1.38
C THR A 145 5.28 9.09 -1.95
N VAL A 146 4.29 9.40 -1.11
CA VAL A 146 2.91 9.71 -1.58
C VAL A 146 2.92 10.95 -2.47
N LYS A 147 3.65 11.99 -2.07
CA LYS A 147 3.81 13.21 -2.88
C LYS A 147 4.36 12.93 -4.27
N GLU A 148 5.44 12.15 -4.37
CA GLU A 148 6.07 11.82 -5.65
C GLU A 148 5.15 10.99 -6.55
N LEU A 149 4.33 10.11 -5.98
CA LEU A 149 3.33 9.35 -6.73
C LEU A 149 2.15 10.22 -7.19
N GLU A 150 1.71 11.18 -6.37
CA GLU A 150 0.68 12.16 -6.76
C GLU A 150 1.17 13.06 -7.91
N GLU A 151 2.41 13.53 -7.83
CA GLU A 151 3.08 14.28 -8.89
C GLU A 151 3.15 13.46 -10.19
N TYR A 152 3.45 12.16 -10.09
CA TYR A 152 3.50 11.26 -11.23
C TYR A 152 2.15 11.10 -11.96
N ILE A 153 1.03 10.97 -11.21
CA ILE A 153 -0.31 10.85 -11.82
C ILE A 153 -0.94 12.20 -12.18
N GLY A 154 -0.29 13.32 -11.86
CA GLY A 154 -0.82 14.67 -12.07
C GLY A 154 -2.01 15.03 -11.17
N SER A 155 -2.11 14.42 -9.99
CA SER A 155 -3.14 14.71 -8.98
C SER A 155 -2.70 15.88 -8.09
N ASP A 156 -3.64 16.77 -7.71
CA ASP A 156 -3.36 17.98 -6.94
C ASP A 156 -2.61 17.69 -5.62
N THR A 157 -3.27 17.11 -4.60
CA THR A 157 -2.66 16.74 -3.29
C THR A 157 -3.57 15.88 -2.39
N ALA A 158 -4.56 15.18 -2.95
CA ALA A 158 -5.67 14.59 -2.17
C ALA A 158 -5.22 13.63 -1.05
N HIS A 159 -4.25 12.76 -1.33
CA HIS A 159 -3.69 11.79 -0.38
C HIS A 159 -2.77 12.47 0.62
N GLN A 160 -1.91 13.41 0.19
CA GLN A 160 -1.10 14.22 1.10
C GLN A 160 -1.97 14.99 2.11
N ASP A 161 -3.08 15.58 1.66
CA ASP A 161 -3.96 16.34 2.54
C ASP A 161 -4.73 15.43 3.50
N THR A 162 -5.11 14.24 3.04
CA THR A 162 -5.68 13.20 3.92
C THR A 162 -4.66 12.75 4.96
N MET A 163 -3.39 12.56 4.60
CA MET A 163 -2.32 12.29 5.56
C MET A 163 -2.21 13.40 6.61
N LYS A 164 -2.11 14.67 6.21
CA LYS A 164 -2.03 15.79 7.17
C LYS A 164 -3.21 15.79 8.14
N LYS A 165 -4.43 15.52 7.66
CA LYS A 165 -5.62 15.37 8.50
C LYS A 165 -5.50 14.21 9.49
N ILE A 166 -5.01 13.05 9.03
CA ILE A 166 -4.77 11.89 9.90
C ILE A 166 -3.78 12.25 11.02
N LYS A 167 -2.64 12.86 10.70
CA LYS A 167 -1.62 13.24 11.71
C LYS A 167 -2.13 14.23 12.75
N ASN A 168 -3.02 15.13 12.36
CA ASN A 168 -3.56 16.16 13.26
C ASN A 168 -4.84 15.72 13.98
N SER A 169 -5.39 14.55 13.66
CA SER A 169 -6.60 14.03 14.31
C SER A 169 -6.27 13.25 15.58
N SER A 170 -6.98 13.52 16.67
CA SER A 170 -7.01 12.63 17.83
C SER A 170 -7.91 11.43 17.51
N MET A 171 -7.47 10.23 17.86
CA MET A 171 -8.24 9.01 17.65
C MET A 171 -8.78 8.48 18.99
N ASP A 172 -9.98 7.92 18.94
CA ASP A 172 -10.50 7.12 20.05
C ASP A 172 -9.63 5.85 20.19
N PRO A 173 -9.11 5.54 21.40
CA PRO A 173 -8.31 4.34 21.64
C PRO A 173 -8.92 3.04 21.10
N ASP A 174 -10.24 2.87 21.14
CA ASP A 174 -10.90 1.66 20.64
C ASP A 174 -10.80 1.54 19.12
N VAL A 175 -10.71 2.68 18.41
CA VAL A 175 -10.55 2.74 16.96
C VAL A 175 -9.08 2.54 16.54
N GLU A 176 -8.12 2.88 17.40
CA GLU A 176 -6.68 2.67 17.14
C GLU A 176 -6.38 1.19 16.85
N HIS A 177 -6.91 0.30 17.68
CA HIS A 177 -6.72 -1.15 17.55
C HIS A 177 -7.31 -1.72 16.25
N VAL A 178 -8.42 -1.16 15.78
CA VAL A 178 -9.07 -1.59 14.52
C VAL A 178 -8.14 -1.34 13.33
N PHE A 179 -7.53 -0.16 13.24
CA PHE A 179 -6.62 0.15 12.12
C PHE A 179 -5.33 -0.66 12.19
N ILE A 180 -4.81 -0.90 13.39
CA ILE A 180 -3.64 -1.76 13.58
C ILE A 180 -3.96 -3.19 13.12
N ALA A 181 -5.13 -3.73 13.49
CA ALA A 181 -5.56 -5.07 13.06
C ALA A 181 -5.69 -5.18 11.53
N LYS A 182 -6.20 -4.12 10.87
CA LYS A 182 -6.34 -4.07 9.41
C LYS A 182 -5.01 -4.18 8.64
N LEU A 183 -3.86 -3.89 9.27
CA LEU A 183 -2.56 -4.14 8.64
C LEU A 183 -2.30 -5.62 8.33
N GLY A 184 -2.98 -6.53 9.05
CA GLY A 184 -2.88 -7.97 8.85
C GLY A 184 -3.89 -8.55 7.86
N GLU A 185 -4.89 -7.78 7.45
CA GLU A 185 -5.97 -8.22 6.56
C GLU A 185 -5.51 -8.15 5.09
N GLU A 186 -5.58 -9.27 4.37
CA GLU A 186 -5.40 -9.33 2.92
C GLU A 186 -6.49 -10.22 2.34
N ILE A 187 -6.72 -10.07 1.04
CA ILE A 187 -7.49 -11.04 0.26
C ILE A 187 -6.75 -12.38 0.35
N LYS A 188 -7.26 -13.27 1.22
CA LYS A 188 -6.76 -14.63 1.41
C LYS A 188 -7.19 -15.50 0.25
#